data_AF-A0A1G1E1V3-F1
#
_entry.id   AF-A0A1G1E1V3-F1
#
_cell.length_a   1.000
_cell.length_b   1.000
_cell.length_c   1.000
_cell.angle_alpha   90.00
_cell.angle_beta   90.00
_cell.angle_gamma   90.00
#
_symmetry.space_group_name_H-M   'P 1'
#
loop_
_entity.id
_entity.type
_entity.pdbx_description
1 polymer ?
#
loop_
_entity_poly.entity_id
_entity_poly.type
_entity_poly.pdbx_seq_one_letter_code
_entity_poly.pdbx_strand_id
1 'polypeptide(L)'
;MIIENIKITINFKEVLKELGFKQVSTILTPPMEKMIKEEIEKAQGLIHPKADFIHFNLTSVTEDTIITDCNALTFKTKYLAKHLSGCSRASLFVCTIGAELEKRIKDYFDKGEQTRAYIMNGIG
;
A
#
# COMPACT_ATOMS: atom_id res chain seq x y z
N MET A 1 -6.62 -16.88 6.90
CA MET A 1 -6.32 -17.66 5.68
C MET A 1 -5.46 -16.78 4.80
N ILE A 2 -4.19 -17.13 4.59
CA ILE A 2 -3.29 -16.26 3.84
C ILE A 2 -3.59 -16.40 2.34
N ILE A 3 -3.94 -15.29 1.70
CA ILE A 3 -3.99 -15.13 0.26
C ILE A 3 -2.58 -14.80 -0.23
N GLU A 4 -2.09 -15.61 -1.17
CA GLU A 4 -0.82 -15.40 -1.86
C GLU A 4 -1.05 -15.26 -3.38
N ASN A 5 0.01 -14.95 -4.13
CA ASN A 5 -0.01 -14.80 -5.59
C ASN A 5 -0.98 -13.70 -6.08
N ILE A 6 -1.14 -12.63 -5.30
CA ILE A 6 -1.92 -11.45 -5.67
C ILE A 6 -1.19 -10.76 -6.82
N LYS A 7 -1.83 -10.66 -7.99
CA LYS A 7 -1.27 -9.96 -9.15
C LYS A 7 -1.36 -8.45 -8.93
N ILE A 8 -0.22 -7.79 -8.96
CA ILE A 8 -0.11 -6.33 -8.90
C ILE A 8 0.49 -5.83 -10.20
N THR A 9 -0.06 -4.73 -10.72
CA THR A 9 0.49 -4.03 -11.88
C THR A 9 0.93 -2.64 -11.43
N ILE A 10 2.22 -2.37 -11.55
CA ILE A 10 2.80 -1.05 -11.22
C ILE A 10 2.60 -0.14 -12.42
N ASN A 11 1.77 0.90 -12.28
CA ASN A 11 1.49 1.84 -13.34
C ASN A 11 2.50 2.98 -13.34
N PHE A 12 3.22 3.16 -14.46
CA PHE A 12 4.21 4.21 -14.62
C PHE A 12 3.67 5.63 -14.31
N LYS A 13 2.43 5.94 -14.71
CA LYS A 13 1.84 7.27 -14.46
C LYS A 13 1.53 7.50 -12.98
N GLU A 14 1.11 6.46 -12.26
CA GLU A 14 0.89 6.57 -10.80
C GLU A 14 2.23 6.71 -10.07
N VAL A 15 3.26 5.97 -10.47
CA VAL A 15 4.62 6.15 -9.93
C VAL A 15 5.12 7.58 -10.14
N LEU A 16 4.91 8.16 -11.34
CA LEU A 16 5.26 9.57 -11.57
C LEU A 16 4.54 10.52 -10.61
N LYS A 17 3.25 10.28 -10.35
CA LYS A 17 2.46 11.10 -9.43
C LYS A 17 2.96 10.98 -8.00
N GLU A 18 3.27 9.77 -7.52
CA GLU A 18 3.84 9.53 -6.18
C GLU A 18 5.22 10.18 -6.04
N LEU A 19 6.01 10.20 -7.12
CA LEU A 19 7.30 10.92 -7.18
C LEU A 19 7.14 12.45 -7.33
N GLY A 20 5.92 12.98 -7.32
CA GLY A 20 5.64 14.42 -7.36
C GLY A 20 5.72 15.07 -8.75
N PHE A 21 5.85 14.29 -9.83
CA PHE A 21 5.80 14.81 -11.19
C PHE A 21 4.38 15.27 -11.51
N LYS A 22 4.20 16.59 -11.68
CA LYS A 22 2.91 17.17 -12.05
C LYS A 22 2.67 16.92 -13.54
N GLN A 23 1.56 16.23 -13.86
CA GLN A 23 1.21 15.78 -15.21
C GLN A 23 1.22 16.88 -16.29
N VAL A 24 1.11 18.16 -15.91
CA VAL A 24 0.97 19.29 -16.83
C VAL A 24 2.27 20.08 -17.03
N SER A 25 3.24 20.00 -16.12
CA SER A 25 4.38 20.94 -16.11
C SER A 25 5.76 20.30 -16.05
N THR A 26 5.88 19.01 -15.71
CA THR A 26 7.20 18.40 -15.55
C THR A 26 7.58 17.60 -16.80
N ILE A 27 8.58 18.09 -17.53
CA ILE A 27 9.22 17.35 -18.62
C ILE A 27 10.24 16.40 -18.00
N LEU A 28 10.01 15.11 -18.15
CA LEU A 28 10.95 14.08 -17.71
C LEU A 28 12.09 13.99 -18.72
N THR A 29 13.33 14.04 -18.25
CA THR A 29 14.47 13.81 -19.14
C THR A 29 14.52 12.32 -19.54
N PRO A 30 14.96 11.98 -20.78
CA PRO A 30 15.05 10.57 -21.19
C PRO A 30 15.85 9.66 -20.23
N PRO A 31 16.96 10.12 -19.61
CA PRO A 31 17.66 9.32 -18.60
C PRO A 31 16.84 9.05 -17.34
N MET A 32 16.07 10.03 -16.85
CA MET A 32 15.23 9.86 -15.67
C MET A 32 14.06 8.91 -15.96
N GLU A 33 13.44 9.05 -17.13
CA GLU A 33 12.39 8.13 -17.59
C GLU A 33 12.89 6.69 -17.63
N LYS A 34 14.07 6.49 -18.22
CA LYS A 34 14.71 5.17 -18.28
C LYS A 34 14.96 4.61 -16.88
N MET A 35 15.52 5.42 -15.97
CA MET A 35 15.80 5.00 -14.59
C MET A 35 14.54 4.57 -13.86
N ILE A 36 13.44 5.32 -13.98
CA ILE A 36 12.17 4.97 -13.35
C ILE A 36 11.62 3.65 -13.91
N LYS A 37 11.67 3.46 -15.24
CA LYS A 37 11.24 2.20 -15.87
C LYS A 37 12.08 1.00 -15.41
N GLU A 38 13.40 1.16 -15.31
CA GLU A 38 14.30 0.14 -14.79
C GLU A 38 13.97 -0.24 -13.34
N GLU A 39 13.67 0.74 -12.47
CA GLU A 39 13.31 0.44 -11.09
C GLU A 39 11.94 -0.21 -10.96
N ILE A 40 10.96 0.16 -11.79
CA ILE A 40 9.66 -0.53 -11.85
C ILE A 40 9.83 -2.00 -12.23
N GLU A 41 10.64 -2.29 -13.26
CA GLU A 41 10.91 -3.66 -13.68
C GLU A 41 11.59 -4.47 -12.55
N LYS A 42 12.56 -3.88 -11.85
CA LYS A 42 13.20 -4.53 -10.69
C LYS A 42 12.21 -4.76 -9.55
N ALA A 43 11.36 -3.78 -9.24
CA ALA A 43 10.41 -3.86 -8.15
C ALA A 43 9.40 -5.00 -8.34
N GLN A 44 9.01 -5.31 -9.59
CA GLN A 44 8.13 -6.45 -9.89
C GLN A 44 8.67 -7.78 -9.37
N GLY A 45 9.99 -7.97 -9.35
CA GLY A 45 10.64 -9.17 -8.81
C GLY A 45 10.83 -9.17 -7.29
N LEU A 46 10.63 -8.04 -6.62
CA LEU A 46 10.79 -7.86 -5.16
C LEU A 46 9.44 -7.86 -4.42
N ILE A 47 8.36 -7.59 -5.15
CA ILE A 47 7.01 -7.53 -4.61
C ILE A 47 6.44 -8.95 -4.52
N HIS A 48 6.20 -9.39 -3.28
CA HIS A 48 5.65 -10.70 -2.94
C HIS A 48 4.42 -10.51 -2.06
N PRO A 49 3.28 -10.11 -2.64
CA PRO A 49 2.17 -9.65 -1.83
C PRO A 49 1.50 -10.81 -1.11
N LYS A 50 1.14 -10.55 0.14
CA LYS A 50 0.33 -11.44 0.96
C LYS A 50 -0.79 -10.64 1.60
N ALA A 51 -1.93 -11.28 1.77
CA ALA A 51 -3.03 -10.70 2.52
C ALA A 51 -3.68 -11.75 3.41
N ASP A 52 -4.28 -11.32 4.52
CA ASP A 52 -5.24 -12.13 5.27
C ASP A 52 -6.43 -11.23 5.61
N PHE A 53 -7.57 -11.84 5.85
CA PHE A 53 -8.77 -11.15 6.27
C PHE A 53 -9.59 -12.00 7.22
N ILE A 54 -10.30 -11.32 8.09
CA ILE A 54 -11.32 -11.91 8.94
C ILE A 54 -12.64 -11.20 8.68
N HIS A 55 -13.73 -11.93 8.89
CA HIS A 55 -15.06 -11.37 8.88
C HIS A 55 -15.69 -11.52 10.25
N PHE A 56 -16.45 -10.51 10.66
CA PHE A 56 -17.13 -10.52 11.94
C PHE A 56 -18.42 -9.71 11.86
N ASN A 57 -19.37 -10.02 12.74
CA ASN A 57 -20.61 -9.28 12.82
C ASN A 57 -20.40 -8.01 13.65
N LEU A 58 -21.12 -6.96 13.27
CA LEU A 58 -21.23 -5.75 14.05
C LEU A 58 -22.41 -5.91 15.00
N THR A 59 -22.12 -6.03 16.30
CA THR A 59 -23.17 -6.23 17.32
C THR A 59 -23.82 -4.91 17.70
N SER A 60 -23.07 -3.81 17.63
CA SER A 60 -23.59 -2.45 17.82
C SER A 60 -22.68 -1.43 17.15
N VAL A 61 -23.26 -0.40 16.55
CA VAL A 61 -22.55 0.78 16.04
C VAL A 61 -23.26 2.03 16.58
N THR A 62 -22.57 2.82 17.40
CA THR A 62 -23.04 4.10 17.93
C THR A 62 -22.38 5.27 17.18
N GLU A 63 -22.48 6.51 17.68
CA GLU A 63 -21.84 7.66 17.04
C GLU A 63 -20.31 7.53 16.94
N ASP A 64 -19.69 6.90 17.94
CA ASP A 64 -18.23 6.84 18.08
C ASP A 64 -17.69 5.46 18.43
N THR A 65 -18.55 4.45 18.59
CA THR A 65 -18.15 3.12 19.06
C THR A 65 -18.71 2.04 18.15
N ILE A 66 -17.86 1.09 17.78
CA ILE A 66 -18.21 -0.12 17.03
C ILE A 66 -17.88 -1.32 17.91
N ILE A 67 -18.88 -2.14 18.20
CA ILE A 67 -18.77 -3.38 18.96
C ILE A 67 -18.92 -4.54 17.99
N THR A 68 -18.05 -5.53 18.12
CA THR A 68 -18.01 -6.71 17.26
C THR A 68 -18.19 -7.99 18.06
N ASP A 69 -18.52 -9.10 17.39
CA ASP A 69 -18.53 -10.43 17.99
C ASP A 69 -17.16 -11.14 17.95
N CYS A 70 -16.12 -10.46 17.46
CA CYS A 70 -14.78 -11.03 17.30
C CYS A 70 -13.89 -10.69 18.50
N ASN A 71 -13.68 -11.65 19.41
CA ASN A 71 -12.72 -11.55 20.53
C ASN A 71 -12.79 -10.22 21.31
N ALA A 72 -14.00 -9.67 21.50
CA ALA A 72 -14.24 -8.38 22.15
C ALA A 72 -13.56 -7.17 21.48
N LEU A 73 -13.21 -7.26 20.20
CA LEU A 73 -12.66 -6.16 19.42
C LEU A 73 -13.67 -5.01 19.36
N THR A 74 -13.28 -3.88 19.94
CA THR A 74 -14.09 -2.66 20.02
C THR A 74 -13.28 -1.52 19.42
N PHE A 75 -13.88 -0.79 18.48
CA PHE A 75 -13.26 0.39 17.88
C PHE A 75 -13.93 1.64 18.43
N LYS A 76 -13.12 2.61 18.90
CA LYS A 76 -13.60 3.93 19.32
C LYS A 76 -13.16 4.97 18.30
N THR A 77 -14.04 5.29 17.36
CA THR A 77 -13.81 6.28 16.30
C THR A 77 -15.12 6.72 15.66
N LYS A 78 -15.36 8.03 15.65
CA LYS A 78 -16.49 8.64 14.93
C LYS A 78 -16.43 8.40 13.43
N TYR A 79 -15.23 8.34 12.87
CA TYR A 79 -15.05 8.19 11.43
C TYR A 79 -15.51 6.81 10.95
N LEU A 80 -15.01 5.72 11.53
CA LEU A 80 -15.44 4.38 11.10
C LEU A 80 -16.89 4.13 11.49
N ALA A 81 -17.33 4.58 12.67
CA ALA A 81 -18.70 4.35 13.14
C ALA A 81 -19.73 5.00 12.20
N LYS A 82 -19.45 6.21 11.71
CA LYS A 82 -20.26 6.86 10.67
C LYS A 82 -20.38 6.01 9.39
N HIS A 83 -19.29 5.39 8.94
CA HIS A 83 -19.27 4.61 7.68
C HIS A 83 -19.84 3.20 7.84
N LEU A 84 -19.84 2.65 9.06
CA LEU A 84 -20.36 1.31 9.37
C LEU A 84 -21.80 1.35 9.94
N SER A 85 -22.37 2.54 10.11
CA SER A 85 -23.76 2.69 10.56
C SER A 85 -24.73 1.99 9.61
N GLY A 86 -25.57 1.12 10.16
CA GLY A 86 -26.52 0.30 9.40
C GLY A 86 -25.93 -0.97 8.78
N CYS A 87 -24.62 -1.22 8.92
CA CYS A 87 -24.00 -2.48 8.50
C CYS A 87 -24.19 -3.57 9.57
N SER A 88 -24.38 -4.82 9.14
CA SER A 88 -24.47 -5.99 10.02
C SER A 88 -23.16 -6.77 10.14
N ARG A 89 -22.24 -6.58 9.19
CA ARG A 89 -20.98 -7.32 9.09
C ARG A 89 -19.87 -6.42 8.57
N ALA A 90 -18.65 -6.65 9.02
CA ALA A 90 -17.46 -6.01 8.51
C ALA A 90 -16.37 -7.04 8.20
N SER A 91 -15.41 -6.60 7.38
CA SER A 91 -14.20 -7.37 7.08
C SER A 91 -13.00 -6.53 7.46
N LEU A 92 -12.08 -7.11 8.24
CA LEU A 92 -10.78 -6.53 8.50
C LEU A 92 -9.77 -7.31 7.68
N PHE A 93 -9.02 -6.62 6.83
CA PHE A 93 -7.94 -7.21 6.05
C PHE A 93 -6.62 -6.55 6.42
N VAL A 94 -5.54 -7.32 6.28
CA VAL A 94 -4.16 -6.85 6.34
C VAL A 94 -3.47 -7.32 5.07
N CYS A 95 -2.62 -6.48 4.50
CA CYS A 95 -1.80 -6.85 3.36
C CYS A 95 -0.38 -6.30 3.52
N THR A 96 0.55 -6.92 2.79
CA THR A 96 1.95 -6.50 2.68
C THR A 96 2.42 -6.79 1.26
N ILE A 97 3.39 -6.03 0.76
CA ILE A 97 4.10 -6.29 -0.49
C ILE A 97 5.35 -7.17 -0.29
N GLY A 98 5.62 -7.61 0.95
CA GLY A 98 6.88 -8.25 1.33
C GLY A 98 7.88 -7.25 1.91
N ALA A 99 9.10 -7.70 2.20
CA ALA A 99 10.15 -6.88 2.82
C ALA A 99 11.35 -6.63 1.89
N GLU A 100 11.35 -7.22 0.70
CA GLU A 100 12.51 -7.17 -0.21
C GLU A 100 12.69 -5.81 -0.86
N LEU A 101 11.60 -5.06 -1.06
CA LEU A 101 11.63 -3.72 -1.60
C LEU A 101 12.32 -2.75 -0.61
N GLU A 102 11.98 -2.83 0.67
CA GLU A 102 12.61 -2.04 1.75
C GLU A 102 14.10 -2.38 1.91
N LYS A 103 14.48 -3.66 1.80
CA LYS A 103 15.88 -4.08 1.78
C LYS A 103 16.63 -3.43 0.61
N ARG A 104 16.03 -3.43 -0.59
CA ARG A 104 16.63 -2.80 -1.77
C ARG A 104 16.76 -1.28 -1.63
N ILE A 105 15.77 -0.61 -1.05
CA ILE A 105 15.84 0.83 -0.75
C ILE A 105 17.04 1.12 0.15
N LYS A 106 17.20 0.34 1.22
CA LYS A 106 18.32 0.47 2.14
C LYS A 106 19.66 0.27 1.41
N ASP A 107 19.78 -0.77 0.60
CA ASP A 107 21.00 -1.03 -0.19
C ASP A 107 21.38 0.14 -1.11
N TYR A 108 20.40 0.82 -1.71
CA TYR A 108 20.66 2.01 -2.52
C TYR A 108 21.17 3.18 -1.67
N PHE A 109 20.59 3.42 -0.49
CA PHE A 109 21.10 4.45 0.41
C PHE A 109 22.54 4.15 0.86
N ASP A 110 22.83 2.90 1.21
CA ASP A 110 24.16 2.46 1.65
C ASP A 110 25.22 2.63 0.53
N LYS A 111 24.81 2.55 -0.74
CA LYS A 111 25.68 2.78 -1.92
C LYS A 111 25.74 4.23 -2.39
N GLY A 112 25.01 5.15 -1.76
CA GLY A 112 24.91 6.55 -2.19
C GLY A 112 24.02 6.76 -3.44
N GLU A 113 23.25 5.76 -3.86
CA GLU A 113 22.33 5.81 -5.01
C GLU A 113 20.97 6.39 -4.61
N GLN A 114 20.98 7.57 -3.96
CA GLN A 114 19.79 8.17 -3.32
C GLN A 114 18.60 8.33 -4.28
N THR A 115 18.83 8.75 -5.52
CA THR A 115 17.77 8.91 -6.52
C THR A 115 17.04 7.58 -6.78
N ARG A 116 17.76 6.47 -6.92
CA ARG A 116 17.13 5.14 -7.09
C ARG A 116 16.40 4.70 -5.82
N ALA A 117 16.93 5.03 -4.64
CA ALA A 117 16.25 4.77 -3.37
C ALA A 117 14.89 5.48 -3.29
N TYR A 118 14.82 6.77 -3.65
CA TYR A 118 13.56 7.52 -3.70
C TYR A 118 12.60 7.01 -4.77
N ILE A 119 13.09 6.64 -5.95
CA ILE A 119 12.27 6.03 -6.99
C ILE A 119 11.66 4.72 -6.49
N MET A 120 12.46 3.82 -5.92
CA MET A 120 11.99 2.55 -5.36
C MET A 120 10.98 2.75 -4.22
N ASN A 121 11.20 3.75 -3.36
CA ASN A 121 10.26 4.11 -2.30
C ASN A 121 8.93 4.68 -2.83
N GLY A 122 8.92 5.36 -3.97
CA GLY A 122 7.67 5.81 -4.62
C GLY A 122 6.95 4.69 -5.39
N ILE A 123 7.59 3.54 -5.57
CA ILE A 123 6.99 2.35 -6.21
C ILE A 123 6.28 1.47 -5.16
N GLY A 124 6.87 1.33 -3.96
CA GLY A 124 6.30 0.57 -2.84
C GLY A 124 5.09 1.28 -2.22
#